data_AF-F4RUM3-F1
#
_entry.id   AF-F4RUM3-F1
#
_cell.length_a   1.000
_cell.length_b   1.000
_cell.length_c   1.000
_cell.angle_alpha   90.00
_cell.angle_beta   90.00
_cell.angle_gamma   90.00
#
_symmetry.space_group_name_H-M   'P 1'
#
loop_
_entity.id
_entity.type
_entity.pdbx_description
1 polymer ?
#
loop_
_entity_poly.entity_id
_entity_poly.type
_entity_poly.pdbx_seq_one_letter_code
_entity_poly.pdbx_strand_id
1 'polypeptide(L)'
;MYDATDLRFPKLRVLRTRDAPDDEDMWDISCLEVKMLRNVRTIVTDLNSSEDYWDSILSSLDQHGFKRIPKFKLIVFTRDQCDQNQVIKPELVKGFESHGIKCLVTNDLTCDEIMYKTSCHEIEHVGAIQYRGS
;
A
#
# COMPACT_ATOMS: atom_id res chain seq x y z
N MET A 1 16.69 1.73 24.75
CA MET A 1 16.10 1.90 23.41
C MET A 1 14.72 1.28 23.46
N TYR A 2 13.66 2.05 23.23
CA TYR A 2 12.30 1.51 23.23
C TYR A 2 12.04 0.84 21.89
N ASP A 3 11.67 -0.43 21.92
CA ASP A 3 11.25 -1.16 20.73
C ASP A 3 9.82 -0.74 20.38
N ALA A 4 9.70 0.02 19.29
CA ALA A 4 8.41 0.51 18.81
C ALA A 4 7.52 -0.61 18.24
N THR A 5 8.06 -1.80 17.96
CA THR A 5 7.32 -2.92 17.36
C THR A 5 6.30 -3.56 18.32
N ASP A 6 6.48 -3.36 19.63
CA ASP A 6 5.58 -3.85 20.67
C ASP A 6 4.40 -2.91 20.97
N LEU A 7 4.41 -1.70 20.40
CA LEU A 7 3.31 -0.76 20.54
C LEU A 7 2.03 -1.29 19.87
N ARG A 8 0.89 -1.00 20.48
CA ARG A 8 -0.43 -1.41 19.97
C ARG A 8 -1.29 -0.19 19.68
N PHE A 9 -1.76 -0.11 18.44
CA PHE A 9 -2.69 0.93 18.01
C PHE A 9 -3.98 0.27 17.50
N PRO A 10 -4.90 -0.15 18.39
CA PRO A 10 -6.09 -0.90 17.99
C PRO A 10 -7.04 -0.13 17.08
N LYS A 11 -6.93 1.22 17.08
CA LYS A 11 -7.72 2.11 16.23
C LYS A 11 -6.98 2.57 14.96
N LEU A 12 -5.70 2.24 14.81
CA LEU A 12 -4.94 2.60 13.62
C LEU A 12 -5.42 1.75 12.44
N ARG A 13 -5.94 2.44 11.41
CA ARG A 13 -6.51 1.80 10.21
C ARG A 13 -5.77 2.18 8.93
N VAL A 14 -5.09 3.33 8.95
CA VAL A 14 -4.42 3.92 7.81
C VAL A 14 -2.98 4.20 8.20
N LEU A 15 -2.03 3.80 7.34
CA LEU A 15 -0.63 4.16 7.44
C LEU A 15 -0.23 4.91 6.17
N ARG A 16 0.51 6.03 6.30
CA ARG A 16 1.15 6.70 5.18
C ARG A 16 2.65 6.55 5.30
N THR A 17 3.30 6.08 4.24
CA THR A 17 4.76 5.99 4.12
C THR A 17 5.21 6.91 3.00
N ARG A 18 6.24 7.74 3.27
CA ARG A 18 6.78 8.68 2.28
C ARG A 18 8.07 8.17 1.65
N ASP A 19 8.84 7.41 2.41
CA ASP A 19 10.14 6.88 2.01
C ASP A 19 10.12 5.35 2.16
N ALA A 20 10.71 4.65 1.19
CA ALA A 20 11.07 3.24 1.36
C ALA A 20 12.23 3.15 2.37
N PRO A 21 12.35 2.05 3.14
CA PRO A 21 13.49 1.88 4.02
C PRO A 21 14.79 1.88 3.21
N ASP A 22 15.75 2.72 3.61
CA ASP A 22 17.06 2.88 2.96
C ASP A 22 17.93 1.60 3.03
N ASP A 23 17.63 0.69 3.96
CA ASP A 23 18.37 -0.54 4.17
C ASP A 23 17.75 -1.71 3.37
N GLU A 24 18.56 -2.32 2.50
CA GLU A 24 18.19 -3.48 1.68
C GLU A 24 17.71 -4.69 2.52
N ASP A 25 18.14 -4.76 3.78
CA ASP A 25 17.77 -5.81 4.73
C ASP A 25 16.39 -5.60 5.39
N MET A 26 15.73 -4.44 5.17
CA MET A 26 14.37 -4.16 5.67
C MET A 26 13.25 -4.54 4.69
N TRP A 27 13.59 -5.17 3.56
CA TRP A 27 12.63 -5.54 2.51
C TRP A 27 11.84 -6.82 2.80
N ASP A 28 11.88 -7.32 4.04
CA ASP A 28 11.08 -8.48 4.45
C ASP A 28 9.67 -8.06 4.85
N ILE A 29 8.69 -8.87 4.45
CA ILE A 29 7.29 -8.70 4.80
C ILE A 29 7.01 -8.81 6.30
N SER A 30 7.96 -9.33 7.07
CA SER A 30 7.89 -9.32 8.53
C SER A 30 7.63 -7.91 9.10
N CYS A 31 7.98 -6.84 8.37
CA CYS A 31 7.63 -5.47 8.72
C CYS A 31 6.12 -5.24 8.81
N LEU A 32 5.29 -5.94 8.01
CA LEU A 32 3.83 -5.89 8.05
C LEU A 32 3.23 -6.79 9.14
N GLU A 33 4.01 -7.75 9.66
CA GLU A 33 3.58 -8.65 10.73
C GLU A 33 3.69 -8.05 12.14
N VAL A 34 4.35 -6.90 12.28
CA VAL A 34 4.51 -6.22 13.56
C VAL A 34 3.16 -5.86 14.19
N LYS A 35 3.07 -5.96 15.52
CA LYS A 35 1.80 -5.81 16.26
C LYS A 35 1.11 -4.47 16.01
N MET A 36 1.90 -3.43 15.78
CA MET A 36 1.42 -2.08 15.46
C MET A 36 0.58 -2.03 14.17
N LEU A 37 0.95 -2.81 13.15
CA LEU A 37 0.31 -2.77 11.83
C LEU A 37 -0.83 -3.79 11.65
N ARG A 38 -1.02 -4.69 12.62
CA ARG A 38 -2.01 -5.78 12.54
C ARG A 38 -3.45 -5.34 12.26
N ASN A 39 -3.82 -4.11 12.60
CA ASN A 39 -5.16 -3.55 12.36
C ASN A 39 -5.24 -2.60 11.15
N VAL A 40 -4.11 -2.28 10.53
CA VAL A 40 -4.07 -1.43 9.34
C VAL A 40 -4.78 -2.16 8.20
N ARG A 41 -5.70 -1.42 7.56
CA ARG A 41 -6.49 -1.89 6.42
C ARG A 41 -6.09 -1.18 5.13
N THR A 42 -5.60 0.04 5.28
CA THR A 42 -5.23 0.90 4.17
C THR A 42 -3.79 1.39 4.33
N ILE A 43 -3.00 1.29 3.27
CA ILE A 43 -1.66 1.86 3.19
C ILE A 43 -1.70 2.89 2.06
N VAL A 44 -1.18 4.07 2.36
CA VAL A 44 -0.98 5.13 1.38
C VAL A 44 0.52 5.29 1.20
N THR A 45 1.00 5.16 -0.02
CA THR A 45 2.43 5.10 -0.32
C THR A 45 2.74 5.93 -1.55
N ASP A 46 3.91 6.53 -1.59
CA ASP A 46 4.37 7.29 -2.75
C ASP A 46 4.80 6.33 -3.87
N LEU A 47 4.27 6.52 -5.08
CA LEU A 47 4.52 5.60 -6.20
C LEU A 47 6.00 5.62 -6.61
N ASN A 48 6.61 6.80 -6.64
CA ASN A 48 7.98 7.01 -7.11
C ASN A 48 9.01 6.26 -6.27
N SER A 49 8.86 6.30 -4.95
CA SER A 49 9.80 5.72 -4.01
C SER A 49 9.48 4.28 -3.59
N SER A 50 8.25 3.81 -3.79
CA SER A 50 7.81 2.53 -3.20
C SER A 50 7.44 1.45 -4.21
N GLU A 51 7.41 1.73 -5.51
CA GLU A 51 7.00 0.72 -6.50
C GLU A 51 7.87 -0.54 -6.44
N ASP A 52 9.19 -0.39 -6.45
CA ASP A 52 10.13 -1.53 -6.39
C ASP A 52 10.08 -2.24 -5.02
N TYR A 53 9.86 -1.49 -3.93
CA TYR A 53 9.64 -2.07 -2.60
C TYR A 53 8.43 -3.01 -2.60
N TRP A 54 7.30 -2.55 -3.14
CA TRP A 54 6.09 -3.36 -3.17
C TRP A 54 6.18 -4.55 -4.12
N ASP A 55 6.96 -4.44 -5.19
CA ASP A 55 7.24 -5.55 -6.10
C ASP A 55 8.04 -6.67 -5.42
N SER A 56 9.04 -6.28 -4.62
CA SER A 56 9.83 -7.21 -3.79
C SER A 56 8.98 -7.89 -2.70
N ILE A 57 8.09 -7.12 -2.06
CA ILE A 57 7.14 -7.65 -1.07
C ILE A 57 6.19 -8.66 -1.72
N LEU A 58 5.62 -8.36 -2.89
CA LEU A 58 4.78 -9.31 -3.63
C LEU A 58 5.53 -10.59 -4.03
N SER A 59 6.77 -10.45 -4.48
CA SER A 59 7.60 -11.62 -4.82
C SER A 59 7.85 -12.51 -3.60
N SER A 60 8.06 -11.90 -2.43
CA SER A 60 8.22 -12.61 -1.15
C SER A 60 6.92 -13.26 -0.67
N LEU A 61 5.78 -12.65 -0.98
CA LEU A 61 4.46 -13.18 -0.65
C LEU A 61 4.16 -14.51 -1.32
N ASP A 62 4.48 -14.61 -2.60
CA ASP A 62 4.27 -15.82 -3.39
C ASP A 62 5.14 -16.98 -2.88
N GLN A 63 6.32 -16.69 -2.31
CA GLN A 63 7.25 -17.70 -1.79
C GLN A 63 6.90 -18.19 -0.39
N HIS A 64 6.50 -17.28 0.51
CA HIS A 64 6.32 -17.63 1.92
C HIS A 64 4.87 -17.98 2.29
N GLY A 65 3.90 -17.65 1.44
CA GLY A 65 2.48 -17.93 1.63
C GLY A 65 1.94 -17.30 2.90
N PHE A 66 1.15 -16.24 2.78
CA PHE A 66 0.57 -15.51 3.92
C PHE A 66 0.02 -16.40 5.04
N LYS A 67 0.82 -16.71 6.07
CA LYS A 67 0.31 -17.44 7.25
C LYS A 67 -0.62 -16.57 8.09
N ARG A 68 -0.49 -15.24 7.98
CA ARG A 68 -1.41 -14.24 8.51
C ARG A 68 -1.37 -12.99 7.63
N ILE A 69 -2.30 -12.89 6.67
CA ILE A 69 -2.52 -11.59 6.01
C ILE A 69 -2.86 -10.59 7.13
N PRO A 70 -2.17 -9.43 7.21
CA PRO A 70 -2.67 -8.30 7.98
C PRO A 70 -4.11 -8.03 7.55
N LYS A 71 -4.92 -7.27 8.30
CA LYS A 71 -6.29 -6.91 7.85
C LYS A 71 -6.31 -5.96 6.63
N PHE A 72 -5.22 -5.96 5.89
CA PHE A 72 -4.92 -5.16 4.74
C PHE A 72 -5.87 -5.48 3.59
N LYS A 73 -6.46 -4.43 3.03
CA LYS A 73 -7.51 -4.52 2.01
C LYS A 73 -7.32 -3.51 0.88
N LEU A 74 -6.55 -2.45 1.11
CA LEU A 74 -6.40 -1.36 0.17
C LEU A 74 -4.98 -0.79 0.21
N ILE A 75 -4.33 -0.71 -0.95
CA ILE A 75 -3.16 0.12 -1.16
C ILE A 75 -3.52 1.30 -2.05
N VAL A 76 -3.07 2.49 -1.66
CA VAL A 76 -3.25 3.72 -2.42
C VAL A 76 -1.87 4.27 -2.76
N PHE A 77 -1.54 4.26 -4.04
CA PHE A 77 -0.33 4.87 -4.57
C PHE A 77 -0.61 6.34 -4.89
N THR A 78 0.15 7.25 -4.27
CA THR A 78 0.12 8.67 -4.59
C THR A 78 1.24 8.99 -5.57
N ARG A 79 0.94 9.68 -6.68
CA ARG A 79 1.97 10.18 -7.59
C ARG A 79 2.64 11.41 -6.99
N ASP A 80 3.91 11.61 -7.33
CA ASP A 80 4.59 12.86 -7.04
C ASP A 80 3.93 13.99 -7.88
N GLN A 81 3.82 15.18 -7.29
CA GLN A 81 3.38 16.37 -8.02
C GLN A 81 4.28 16.69 -9.22
N CYS A 82 5.56 16.33 -9.14
CA CYS A 82 6.55 16.48 -10.19
C CYS A 82 6.46 15.40 -11.28
N ASP A 83 5.77 14.28 -11.04
CA ASP A 83 5.60 13.19 -12.01
C ASP A 83 4.16 12.65 -12.02
N GLN A 84 3.23 13.50 -12.47
CA GLN A 84 1.81 13.13 -12.58
C GLN A 84 1.52 12.10 -13.68
N ASN A 85 2.48 11.85 -14.56
CA ASN A 85 2.34 10.90 -15.67
C ASN A 85 2.88 9.52 -15.32
N GLN A 86 3.45 9.33 -14.12
CA GLN A 86 3.93 8.05 -13.68
C GLN A 86 2.83 6.99 -13.74
N VAL A 87 3.11 5.89 -14.42
CA VAL A 87 2.20 4.77 -14.57
C VAL A 87 2.69 3.64 -13.68
N ILE A 88 1.80 3.14 -12.82
CA ILE A 88 2.08 1.95 -12.00
C ILE A 88 2.26 0.72 -12.89
N LYS A 89 3.23 -0.13 -12.55
CA LYS A 89 3.41 -1.45 -13.16
C LYS A 89 2.11 -2.27 -13.08
N PRO A 90 1.50 -2.69 -14.21
CA PRO A 90 0.26 -3.47 -14.20
C PRO A 90 0.39 -4.80 -13.45
N GLU A 91 1.59 -5.37 -13.44
CA GLU A 91 1.92 -6.62 -12.74
C GLU A 91 1.76 -6.45 -11.23
N LEU A 92 2.21 -5.31 -10.69
CA LEU A 92 2.11 -4.97 -9.27
C LEU A 92 0.63 -4.91 -8.84
N VAL A 93 -0.20 -4.23 -9.63
CA VAL A 93 -1.65 -4.13 -9.37
C VAL A 93 -2.29 -5.52 -9.35
N LYS A 94 -2.01 -6.34 -10.37
CA LYS A 94 -2.56 -7.70 -10.48
C LYS A 94 -2.10 -8.60 -9.34
N GLY A 95 -0.85 -8.46 -8.89
CA GLY A 95 -0.30 -9.23 -7.78
C GLY A 95 -0.99 -8.92 -6.45
N PHE A 96 -1.34 -7.66 -6.19
CA PHE A 96 -2.15 -7.34 -5.01
C PHE A 96 -3.60 -7.81 -5.14
N GLU A 97 -4.21 -7.64 -6.32
CA GLU A 97 -5.60 -8.05 -6.55
C GLU A 97 -5.80 -9.57 -6.43
N SER A 98 -4.81 -10.37 -6.86
CA SER A 98 -4.84 -11.83 -6.68
C SER A 98 -4.87 -12.25 -5.21
N HIS A 99 -4.36 -11.40 -4.32
CA HIS A 99 -4.40 -11.56 -2.86
C HIS A 99 -5.62 -10.88 -2.20
N GLY A 100 -6.57 -10.37 -2.98
CA GLY A 100 -7.77 -9.70 -2.49
C GLY A 100 -7.51 -8.32 -1.89
N ILE A 101 -6.41 -7.67 -2.28
CA ILE A 101 -6.04 -6.30 -1.91
C ILE A 101 -6.36 -5.39 -3.10
N LYS A 102 -7.20 -4.38 -2.88
CA LYS A 102 -7.53 -3.39 -3.91
C LYS A 102 -6.36 -2.42 -4.08
N CYS A 103 -6.04 -2.06 -5.32
CA CYS A 103 -5.09 -0.99 -5.62
C CYS A 103 -5.81 0.25 -6.14
N LEU A 104 -5.36 1.42 -5.71
CA LEU A 104 -5.77 2.71 -6.25
C LEU A 104 -4.54 3.55 -6.55
N VAL A 105 -4.56 4.32 -7.64
CA VAL A 105 -3.52 5.31 -7.96
C VAL A 105 -4.16 6.68 -8.04
N THR A 106 -3.54 7.70 -7.43
CA THR A 106 -4.08 9.06 -7.36
C THR A 106 -2.96 10.11 -7.34
N ASN A 107 -3.24 11.35 -7.76
CA ASN A 107 -2.20 12.36 -7.96
C ASN A 107 -1.83 13.13 -6.70
N ASP A 108 -2.72 13.15 -5.71
CA ASP A 108 -2.42 13.60 -4.36
C ASP A 108 -3.63 13.26 -3.48
N LEU A 109 -3.39 12.98 -2.20
CA LEU A 109 -4.45 12.91 -1.21
C LEU A 109 -4.04 13.71 0.01
N THR A 110 -4.83 14.74 0.32
CA THR A 110 -4.77 15.36 1.63
C THR A 110 -5.17 14.33 2.70
N CYS A 111 -4.66 14.49 3.93
CA CYS A 111 -5.01 13.59 5.03
C CYS A 111 -6.54 13.47 5.22
N ASP A 112 -7.27 14.56 4.99
CA ASP A 112 -8.73 14.60 5.08
C ASP A 112 -9.40 13.74 4.01
N GLU A 113 -8.91 13.76 2.76
CA GLU A 113 -9.43 12.90 1.70
C GLU A 113 -9.12 11.42 1.94
N ILE A 114 -7.96 11.10 2.53
CA ILE A 114 -7.61 9.72 2.92
C ILE A 114 -8.58 9.25 4.01
N MET A 115 -8.82 10.07 5.03
CA MET A 115 -9.74 9.74 6.11
C MET A 115 -11.17 9.56 5.59
N TYR A 116 -11.65 10.46 4.73
CA TYR A 116 -12.98 10.40 4.14
C TYR A 116 -13.18 9.13 3.27
N LYS A 117 -12.22 8.84 2.37
CA LYS A 117 -12.27 7.65 1.49
C LYS A 117 -12.15 6.32 2.24
N THR A 118 -11.58 6.30 3.44
CA THR A 118 -11.46 5.08 4.25
C THR A 118 -12.62 4.88 5.23
N SER A 119 -13.36 5.95 5.56
CA SER A 119 -14.60 5.87 6.36
C SER A 119 -15.83 5.45 5.55
N CYS A 120 -15.88 5.74 4.26
CA CYS A 120 -16.97 5.34 3.38
C CYS A 120 -16.68 3.97 2.75
N HIS A 121 -17.21 2.89 3.32
CA HIS A 121 -17.36 1.63 2.60
C HIS A 121 -18.47 1.78 1.55
N GLU A 122 -18.12 2.34 0.40
CA GLU A 122 -18.77 2.18 -0.91
C GLU A 122 -17.95 2.99 -1.92
N ILE A 123 -17.07 2.31 -2.68
CA ILE A 123 -16.44 2.91 -3.85
C ILE A 123 -17.08 2.26 -5.07
N GLU A 124 -18.24 2.80 -5.45
CA GLU A 124 -18.64 2.83 -6.86
C GLU A 124 -18.12 4.15 -7.47
N HIS A 125 -17.46 4.00 -8.62
CA HIS A 125 -17.10 5.03 -9.59
C HIS A 125 -16.28 6.25 -9.15
N VAL A 126 -14.96 6.22 -9.42
CA VAL A 126 -14.28 7.29 -10.21
C VAL A 126 -13.10 6.68 -10.98
N GLY A 127 -13.09 6.82 -12.31
CA GLY A 127 -11.86 6.79 -13.11
C GLY A 127 -11.47 5.49 -13.80
N ALA A 128 -12.36 4.90 -14.62
CA ALA A 128 -11.90 4.06 -15.72
C ALA A 128 -11.19 4.96 -16.74
N ILE A 129 -9.85 4.96 -16.74
CA ILE A 129 -9.05 5.53 -17.84
C ILE A 129 -8.39 4.38 -18.59
N GLN A 130 -9.15 3.92 -19.59
CA GLN A 130 -8.76 3.60 -20.96
C GLN A 130 -7.37 2.96 -21.19
N TYR A 131 -7.36 1.63 -21.30
CA TYR A 131 -6.36 0.90 -22.07
C TYR A 131 -6.46 1.31 -23.55
N ARG A 132 -5.39 1.89 -24.11
CA ARG A 132 -5.14 1.84 -25.56
C ARG A 132 -4.05 0.79 -25.80
N GLY A 133 -4.48 -0.40 -26.21
CA GLY A 133 -3.60 -1.36 -26.86
C GLY A 133 -3.09 -0.77 -28.17
N SER A 134 -1.78 -0.95 -28.41
CA SER A 134 -1.18 -0.82 -29.74
C SER A 134 -1.30 -2.14 -30.47
#